data_AF-A0A430UN19-F1
#
_entry.id   AF-A0A430UN19-F1
#
_cell.length_a   1.000
_cell.length_b   1.000
_cell.length_c   1.000
_cell.angle_alpha   90.00
_cell.angle_beta   90.00
_cell.angle_gamma   90.00
#
_symmetry.space_group_name_H-M   'P 1'
#
loop_
_entity.id
_entity.type
_entity.pdbx_description
1 polymer ?
#
loop_
_entity_poly.entity_id
_entity_poly.type
_entity_poly.pdbx_seq_one_letter_code
_entity_poly.pdbx_strand_id
1 'polypeptide(L)' 'MILLAAHGSPDRRAQALARGLRKGLERVLGVEVLLGFIEHQSPTLLESTLELGRRGGGVVLPLLL' A
#
# COMPACT_ATOMS: atom_id res chain seq x y z
N MET A 1 4.32 9.43 6.84
CA MET A 1 4.05 8.01 6.52
C MET A 1 3.06 7.96 5.37
N ILE A 2 3.22 7.01 4.44
CA ILE A 2 2.39 6.90 3.24
C ILE A 2 1.68 5.54 3.23
N LEU A 3 0.42 5.51 2.83
CA LEU A 3 -0.33 4.30 2.52
C LEU A 3 -0.66 4.27 1.02
N LEU A 4 -0.17 3.26 0.32
CA LEU A 4 -0.58 2.95 -1.04
C LEU A 4 -1.89 2.15 -1.01
N ALA A 5 -2.96 2.72 -1.57
CA ALA A 5 -4.24 2.04 -1.72
C ALA A 5 -4.31 1.42 -3.12
N ALA A 6 -4.08 0.11 -3.21
CA ALA A 6 -4.14 -0.64 -4.45
C ALA A 6 -5.49 -1.38 -4.57
N HIS A 7 -6.01 -1.52 -5.80
CA HIS A 7 -7.23 -2.31 -6.00
C HIS A 7 -7.04 -3.78 -5.58
N GLY A 8 -5.91 -4.37 -5.96
CA GLY A 8 -5.65 -5.80 -5.79
C GLY A 8 -5.89 -6.57 -7.09
N SER A 9 -5.47 -7.84 -7.12
CA SER A 9 -5.50 -8.69 -8.32
C SER A 9 -5.17 -10.17 -8.03
N PRO A 10 -5.90 -11.12 -8.61
CA PRO A 10 -5.51 -12.52 -8.55
C PRO A 10 -4.23 -12.83 -9.37
N ASP A 11 -3.78 -11.95 -10.29
CA ASP A 11 -2.54 -12.15 -11.05
C ASP A 11 -1.30 -11.92 -10.15
N ARG A 12 -0.46 -12.96 -10.04
CA ARG A 12 0.79 -12.93 -9.28
C ARG A 12 1.78 -11.85 -9.75
N ARG A 13 1.77 -11.49 -11.04
CA ARG A 13 2.62 -10.43 -11.61
C ARG A 13 2.15 -9.06 -11.16
N ALA A 14 0.84 -8.81 -11.20
CA ALA A 14 0.26 -7.56 -10.68
C ALA A 14 0.53 -7.40 -9.18
N GLN A 15 0.44 -8.48 -8.42
CA GLN A 15 0.82 -8.50 -7.01
C GLN A 15 2.29 -8.14 -6.77
N ALA A 16 3.20 -8.71 -7.58
CA ALA A 16 4.62 -8.40 -7.50
C ALA A 16 4.90 -6.93 -7.82
N LEU A 17 4.18 -6.35 -8.78
CA LEU A 17 4.29 -4.94 -9.16
C LEU A 17 3.89 -4.00 -8.01
N ALA A 18 2.75 -4.25 -7.35
CA ALA A 18 2.32 -3.44 -6.20
C ALA A 18 3.34 -3.48 -5.05
N ARG A 19 3.89 -4.68 -4.76
CA ARG A 19 4.94 -4.86 -3.75
C ARG A 19 6.26 -4.18 -4.16
N GLY A 20 6.58 -4.21 -5.45
CA GLY A 20 7.74 -3.53 -6.03
C GLY A 20 7.64 -2.01 -5.92
N LEU A 21 6.49 -1.43 -6.27
CA LEU A 21 6.21 0.00 -6.13
C LEU A 21 6.36 0.47 -4.68
N ARG A 22 5.78 -0.27 -3.73
CA ARG A 22 5.95 0.02 -2.29
C ARG A 22 7.43 0.10 -1.90
N LYS A 23 8.23 -0.93 -2.22
CA LYS A 23 9.68 -0.96 -1.93
C LYS A 23 10.46 0.16 -2.61
N GLY A 24 10.14 0.44 -3.87
CA GLY A 24 10.78 1.52 -4.63
C GLY A 24 10.50 2.89 -4.02
N LEU A 25 9.25 3.13 -3.64
CA LEU A 25 8.83 4.39 -3.04
C LEU A 25 9.45 4.60 -1.65
N GLU A 26 9.50 3.55 -0.81
CA GLU A 26 10.23 3.61 0.48
C GLU A 26 11.67 4.03 0.29
N ARG A 27 12.36 3.40 -0.66
CA ARG A 27 13.78 3.69 -0.94
C ARG A 27 13.98 5.12 -1.42
N VAL A 28 13.12 5.61 -2.31
CA VAL A 28 13.27 6.95 -2.92
C VAL A 28 12.94 8.06 -1.93
N LEU A 29 11.89 7.89 -1.13
CA LEU A 29 11.43 8.93 -0.20
C LEU A 29 12.09 8.87 1.17
N GLY A 30 12.73 7.75 1.54
CA GLY A 30 13.31 7.56 2.86
C GLY A 30 12.26 7.52 3.99
N VAL A 31 11.00 7.24 3.65
CA VAL A 31 9.89 7.10 4.61
C VAL A 31 9.26 5.74 4.48
N GLU A 32 8.67 5.25 5.56
CA GLU A 32 7.91 4.00 5.53
C GLU A 32 6.64 4.14 4.68
N VAL A 33 6.39 3.09 3.89
CA VAL A 33 5.23 3.01 3.00
C VAL A 33 4.47 1.71 3.28
N LEU A 34 3.25 1.90 3.77
CA LEU A 34 2.26 0.84 3.93
C LEU A 34 1.61 0.53 2.57
N LEU A 35 1.10 -0.68 2.42
CA LEU A 35 0.37 -1.13 1.24
C LEU A 35 -0.90 -1.84 1.69
N GLY A 36 -2.04 -1.32 1.24
CA GLY A 36 -3.36 -1.88 1.51
C GLY A 36 -4.09 -2.19 0.21
N PHE A 37 -4.81 -3.31 0.19
CA PHE A 37 -5.55 -3.79 -0.97
C PHE A 37 -7.06 -3.70 -0.74
N ILE A 38 -7.81 -3.26 -1.76
CA ILE A 38 -9.28 -3.26 -1.73
C ILE A 38 -9.80 -4.71 -1.79
N GLU A 39 -9.21 -5.53 -2.65
CA GLU A 39 -9.61 -6.93 -2.87
C GLU A 39 -8.40 -7.87 -3.00
N HIS A 40 -8.67 -9.18 -2.97
CA HIS A 40 -7.77 -10.30 -3.30
C HIS A 40 -6.54 -10.55 -2.42
N GLN A 41 -5.95 -9.52 -1.79
CA GLN A 41 -4.75 -9.69 -0.97
C GLN A 41 -4.88 -9.01 0.39
N SER A 42 -3.98 -9.44 1.28
CA SER A 42 -3.72 -8.79 2.56
C SER A 42 -2.34 -8.13 2.54
N PRO A 43 -2.12 -7.04 3.31
CA PRO A 43 -3.10 -6.40 4.20
C PRO A 43 -4.23 -5.72 3.44
N THR A 44 -5.45 -5.81 3.95
CA THR A 44 -6.60 -5.09 3.40
C THR A 44 -6.41 -3.58 3.57
N LEU A 45 -7.16 -2.80 2.80
CA LEU A 45 -7.14 -1.34 2.93
C LEU A 45 -7.57 -0.90 4.33
N LEU A 46 -8.54 -1.59 4.94
CA LEU A 46 -8.98 -1.32 6.30
C LEU A 46 -7.86 -1.58 7.32
N GLU A 47 -7.23 -2.76 7.29
CA GLU A 47 -6.12 -3.10 8.20
C GLU A 47 -4.98 -2.09 8.09
N SER A 48 -4.63 -1.70 6.85
CA SER A 48 -3.56 -0.74 6.61
C SER A 48 -3.90 0.68 7.05
N THR A 49 -5.18 1.08 6.92
CA THR A 49 -5.65 2.39 7.38
C THR A 49 -5.70 2.47 8.90
N LEU A 50 -6.11 1.38 9.57
CA LEU A 50 -6.05 1.29 11.03
C LEU A 50 -4.61 1.38 11.54
N GLU A 51 -3.68 0.67 10.89
CA GLU A 51 -2.25 0.75 11.25
C GLU A 51 -1.69 2.16 11.01
N LEU A 52 -2.06 2.82 9.91
CA LEU A 52 -1.69 4.22 9.66
C LEU A 52 -2.21 5.15 10.77
N GLY A 53 -3.48 4.98 11.17
CA GLY A 53 -4.09 5.75 12.26
C GLY A 53 -3.40 5.52 13.60
N ARG A 54 -3.07 4.26 13.93
CA ARG A 54 -2.33 3.89 15.15
C ARG A 54 -0.94 4.55 15.22
N ARG A 55 -0.37 4.92 14.07
CA ARG A 55 0.93 5.60 13.94
C ARG A 55 0.83 7.13 13.86
N GLY A 56 -0.34 7.71 14.14
CA GLY A 56 -0.55 9.15 14.13
C GLY A 56 -0.99 9.72 12.78
N GLY A 57 -1.37 8.86 11.83
CA GLY A 57 -1.90 9.26 10.52
C GLY A 57 -0.84 9.43 9.43
N GLY A 58 -1.28 9.89 8.25
CA GLY A 58 -0.40 10.11 7.11
C GLY A 58 -1.15 10.34 5.81
N VAL A 59 -0.44 10.18 4.69
CA VAL A 59 -0.98 10.42 3.34
C VAL A 59 -1.45 9.09 2.76
N VAL A 60 -2.68 9.06 2.23
CA VAL A 60 -3.19 7.93 1.45
C VAL A 60 -3.07 8.27 -0.03
N LEU A 61 -2.37 7.42 -0.79
CA LEU A 61 -2.15 7.58 -2.23
C LEU A 61 -2.85 6.44 -2.98
N PRO A 62 -3.90 6.73 -3.77
CA PRO A 62 -4.53 5.74 -4.64
C PRO A 62 -3.58 5.31 -5.77
N LEU A 63 -3.44 3.99 -5.95
CA LEU A 63 -2.77 3.39 -7.12
C LEU A 63 -3.83 2.93 -8.14
N LEU A 64 -4.66 3.86 -8.59
CA LEU A 64 -5.75 3.63 -9.53
C LEU A 64 -5.47 4.49 -10.77
N LEU A 65 -5.45 3.86 -11.94
CA LEU A 65 -5.34 4.51 -13.25
C LEU A 65 -6.68 4.39 -13.98
#